data_AF-A0A7J0AMH4-F1
#
_entry.id   AF-A0A7J0AMH4-F1
#
_cell.length_a   1.000
_cell.length_b   1.000
_cell.length_c   1.000
_cell.angle_alpha   90.00
_cell.angle_beta   90.00
_cell.angle_gamma   90.00
#
_symmetry.space_group_name_H-M   'P 1'
#
loop_
_entity.id
_entity.type
_entity.pdbx_description
1 polymer ?
#
loop_
_entity_poly.entity_id
_entity_poly.type
_entity_poly.pdbx_seq_one_letter_code
_entity_poly.pdbx_strand_id
1 'polypeptide(L)'
;MRRIKDDLDYVRVRDNDGSYKDPEAMKKGTIESVTKVSSKGGNYTYIRVRGDDNGDMVQRFLADNTKMEYDRFECGQKGAKGLNFIATEHKVDENFAGVHIFNKQLRNRYTIRKHIHNHPSNYLWQSVPDMVLMKSIKGITQRPDIIFMIYTTKMRSDGKNYHEYDETTEIMTTDEYDKRYGEP
;
A
#
# COMPACT_ATOMS: atom_id res chain seq x y z
N MET A 1 -1.35 35.25 -5.63
CA MET A 1 -2.35 34.51 -4.83
C MET A 1 -3.10 33.58 -5.79
N ARG A 2 -2.82 32.27 -5.79
CA ARG A 2 -3.49 31.32 -6.71
C ARG A 2 -4.73 30.79 -6.01
N ARG A 3 -5.91 31.14 -6.51
CA ARG A 3 -7.20 30.63 -6.02
C ARG A 3 -7.25 29.14 -6.38
N ILE A 4 -6.92 28.26 -5.44
CA ILE A 4 -7.19 26.83 -5.57
C ILE A 4 -8.72 26.72 -5.51
N LYS A 5 -9.35 26.54 -6.66
CA LYS A 5 -10.74 26.08 -6.69
C LYS A 5 -10.72 24.69 -6.07
N ASP A 6 -11.38 24.54 -4.93
CA ASP A 6 -11.51 23.32 -4.12
C ASP A 6 -12.41 22.29 -4.83
N ASP A 7 -12.15 22.03 -6.11
CA ASP A 7 -12.97 21.22 -7.01
C ASP A 7 -12.36 19.82 -7.25
N LEU A 8 -11.15 19.58 -6.74
CA LEU A 8 -10.36 18.37 -6.97
C LEU A 8 -9.65 17.92 -5.69
N ASP A 9 -9.42 16.61 -5.59
CA ASP A 9 -8.59 16.00 -4.55
C ASP A 9 -7.27 15.52 -5.14
N TYR A 10 -6.16 15.72 -4.44
CA TYR A 10 -4.89 15.12 -4.80
C TYR A 10 -4.01 14.99 -3.56
N VAL A 11 -3.13 13.98 -3.57
CA VAL A 11 -2.05 13.85 -2.60
C VAL A 11 -0.82 14.54 -3.19
N ARG A 12 0.08 15.11 -2.38
CA ARG A 12 1.31 15.70 -2.91
C ARG A 12 2.50 15.40 -2.04
N VAL A 13 3.66 15.25 -2.65
CA VAL A 13 4.93 15.07 -1.95
C VAL A 13 5.72 16.37 -2.06
N ARG A 14 6.24 16.83 -0.93
CA ARG A 14 7.15 17.98 -0.89
C ARG A 14 8.57 17.46 -0.87
N ASP A 15 9.37 17.84 -1.85
CA ASP A 15 10.80 17.51 -1.90
C ASP A 15 11.60 18.41 -0.93
N ASN A 16 12.86 18.02 -0.69
CA ASN A 16 13.74 18.71 0.26
C ASN A 16 14.05 20.16 -0.14
N ASP A 17 14.01 20.47 -1.43
CA ASP A 17 14.19 21.83 -1.97
C ASP A 17 12.93 22.70 -1.82
N GLY A 18 11.87 22.14 -1.25
CA GLY A 18 10.59 22.80 -1.04
C GLY A 18 9.65 22.78 -2.25
N SER A 19 10.08 22.20 -3.37
CA SER A 19 9.22 21.94 -4.53
C SER A 19 8.19 20.85 -4.22
N TYR A 20 7.19 20.73 -5.09
CA TYR A 20 6.13 19.73 -4.95
C TYR A 20 6.06 18.85 -6.20
N LYS A 21 5.89 17.56 -5.96
CA LYS A 21 5.39 16.61 -6.95
C LYS A 21 3.91 16.39 -6.68
N ASP A 22 3.13 16.43 -7.76
CA ASP A 22 1.70 16.23 -7.74
C ASP A 22 1.38 15.04 -8.68
N PRO A 23 0.49 14.11 -8.28
CA PRO A 23 -0.06 13.08 -9.15
C PRO A 23 -1.15 13.68 -10.06
N GLU A 24 -1.79 12.83 -10.85
CA GLU A 24 -3.05 13.20 -11.50
C GLU A 24 -4.09 13.60 -10.44
N ALA A 25 -4.82 14.68 -10.73
CA ALA A 25 -5.84 15.18 -9.83
C ALA A 25 -7.13 14.35 -9.93
N MET A 26 -7.73 14.02 -8.79
CA MET A 26 -8.96 13.26 -8.68
C MET A 26 -10.15 14.18 -8.49
N LYS A 27 -11.36 13.67 -8.77
CA LYS A 27 -12.60 14.39 -8.48
C LYS A 27 -12.72 14.67 -6.97
N LYS A 28 -13.26 15.82 -6.59
CA LYS A 28 -13.58 16.14 -5.19
C LYS A 28 -14.37 15.02 -4.50
N GLY A 29 -14.00 14.70 -3.27
CA GLY A 29 -14.62 13.63 -2.47
C GLY A 29 -14.07 12.23 -2.76
N THR A 30 -13.04 12.12 -3.60
CA THR A 30 -12.31 10.88 -3.82
C THR A 30 -11.48 10.52 -2.59
N ILE A 31 -10.83 11.50 -1.96
CA ILE A 31 -10.18 11.33 -0.66
C ILE A 31 -11.24 11.55 0.42
N GLU A 32 -11.72 10.48 1.03
CA GLU A 32 -12.79 10.55 2.04
C GLU A 32 -12.29 11.05 3.39
N SER A 33 -11.04 10.73 3.73
CA SER A 33 -10.42 11.17 4.98
C SER A 33 -8.93 10.90 4.99
N VAL A 34 -8.19 11.69 5.78
CA VAL A 34 -6.82 11.40 6.22
C VAL A 34 -6.83 11.34 7.74
N THR A 35 -6.41 10.21 8.31
CA THR A 35 -6.41 10.01 9.76
C THR A 35 -4.99 9.74 10.24
N LYS A 36 -4.57 10.50 11.25
CA LYS A 36 -3.34 10.23 12.01
C LYS A 36 -3.71 9.60 13.34
N VAL A 37 -3.13 8.45 13.63
CA VAL A 37 -3.32 7.74 14.89
C VAL A 37 -2.01 7.81 15.66
N SER A 38 -2.05 8.37 16.87
CA SER A 38 -0.96 8.26 17.84
C SER A 38 -1.51 7.62 19.10
N SER A 39 -1.05 6.41 19.41
CA SER A 39 -1.55 5.61 20.52
C SER A 39 -0.46 4.69 21.05
N LYS A 40 -0.65 4.16 22.27
CA LYS A 40 0.28 3.20 22.90
C LYS A 40 0.52 1.93 22.05
N GLY A 41 -0.36 1.64 21.09
CA GLY A 41 -0.27 0.48 20.19
C GLY A 41 0.03 0.84 18.74
N GLY A 42 0.85 1.87 18.49
CA GLY A 42 1.35 2.24 17.17
C GLY A 42 1.02 3.66 16.74
N ASN A 43 1.95 4.27 15.98
CA ASN A 43 1.81 5.57 15.34
C ASN A 43 1.76 5.36 13.83
N TYR A 44 0.59 5.61 13.22
CA TYR A 44 0.42 5.40 11.79
C TYR A 44 -0.54 6.44 11.20
N THR A 45 -0.42 6.68 9.91
CA THR A 45 -1.36 7.48 9.12
C THR A 45 -2.07 6.57 8.15
N TYR A 46 -3.34 6.82 7.90
CA TYR A 46 -4.03 6.20 6.79
C TYR A 46 -4.95 7.17 6.05
N ILE A 47 -5.08 6.93 4.74
CA ILE A 47 -5.91 7.67 3.81
C ILE A 47 -7.02 6.74 3.34
N ARG A 48 -8.25 7.23 3.31
CA ARG A 48 -9.37 6.54 2.67
C ARG A 48 -9.61 7.13 1.30
N VAL A 49 -9.55 6.30 0.27
CA VAL A 49 -9.66 6.72 -1.14
C VAL A 49 -10.74 5.90 -1.85
N ARG A 50 -11.67 6.57 -2.53
CA ARG A 50 -12.74 5.94 -3.30
C ARG A 50 -12.26 5.62 -4.73
N GLY A 51 -12.54 4.41 -5.20
CA GLY A 51 -12.13 3.89 -6.51
C GLY A 51 -10.83 3.11 -6.44
N ASP A 52 -10.80 1.92 -7.05
CA ASP A 52 -9.62 1.05 -7.09
C ASP A 52 -8.44 1.72 -7.83
N ASP A 53 -8.69 2.30 -9.00
CA ASP A 53 -7.66 2.99 -9.79
C ASP A 53 -7.09 4.21 -9.05
N ASN A 54 -7.94 4.96 -8.35
CA ASN A 54 -7.51 6.09 -7.52
C ASN A 54 -6.65 5.62 -6.35
N GLY A 55 -7.04 4.52 -5.70
CA GLY A 55 -6.26 3.91 -4.62
C GLY A 55 -4.89 3.44 -5.10
N ASP A 56 -4.83 2.84 -6.29
CA ASP A 56 -3.58 2.42 -6.92
C ASP A 56 -2.66 3.58 -7.24
N MET A 57 -3.20 4.58 -7.94
CA MET A 57 -2.48 5.79 -8.28
C MET A 57 -1.90 6.47 -7.03
N VAL A 58 -2.69 6.63 -5.96
CA VAL A 58 -2.24 7.30 -4.73
C VAL A 58 -1.15 6.48 -4.03
N GLN A 59 -1.31 5.16 -3.88
CA GLN A 59 -0.28 4.35 -3.21
C GLN A 59 1.03 4.39 -3.98
N ARG A 60 0.99 4.19 -5.31
CA ARG A 60 2.19 4.19 -6.15
C ARG A 60 2.88 5.54 -6.15
N PHE A 61 2.11 6.61 -6.31
CA PHE A 61 2.65 7.97 -6.23
C PHE A 61 3.39 8.22 -4.92
N LEU A 62 2.84 7.77 -3.79
CA LEU A 62 3.50 7.89 -2.49
C LEU A 62 4.76 7.02 -2.41
N ALA A 63 4.66 5.73 -2.77
CA ALA A 63 5.79 4.79 -2.74
C ALA A 63 6.97 5.27 -3.60
N ASP A 64 6.69 5.74 -4.82
CA ASP A 64 7.67 6.17 -5.80
C ASP A 64 8.39 7.47 -5.39
N ASN A 65 7.84 8.23 -4.43
CA ASN A 65 8.33 9.58 -4.12
C ASN A 65 8.79 9.79 -2.67
N THR A 66 8.52 8.87 -1.72
CA THR A 66 8.86 9.09 -0.30
C THR A 66 9.84 8.08 0.29
N LYS A 67 10.20 7.02 -0.45
CA LYS A 67 11.01 5.88 0.06
C LYS A 67 10.40 5.18 1.28
N MET A 68 9.14 5.44 1.60
CA MET A 68 8.43 4.82 2.70
C MET A 68 7.63 3.63 2.21
N GLU A 69 7.37 2.70 3.12
CA GLU A 69 6.46 1.59 2.88
C GLU A 69 5.01 1.99 3.17
N TYR A 70 4.11 1.58 2.29
CA TYR A 70 2.67 1.82 2.32
C TYR A 70 1.91 0.52 2.08
N ASP A 71 1.02 0.18 3.01
CA ASP A 71 0.00 -0.83 2.80
C ASP A 71 -1.22 -0.22 2.10
N ARG A 72 -1.83 -0.95 1.17
CA ARG A 72 -3.12 -0.66 0.58
C ARG A 72 -4.05 -1.86 0.76
N PHE A 73 -5.18 -1.63 1.40
CA PHE A 73 -6.29 -2.58 1.42
C PHE A 73 -7.40 -2.13 0.47
N GLU A 74 -7.71 -2.96 -0.52
CA GLU A 74 -8.91 -2.81 -1.35
C GLU A 74 -10.10 -3.49 -0.67
N CYS A 75 -11.15 -2.72 -0.38
CA CYS A 75 -12.29 -3.15 0.41
C CYS A 75 -13.63 -2.88 -0.28
N GLY A 76 -14.65 -3.67 0.08
CA GLY A 76 -16.03 -3.49 -0.36
C GLY A 76 -16.22 -3.79 -1.86
N GLN A 77 -16.96 -2.92 -2.55
CA GLN A 77 -17.24 -3.08 -3.98
C GLN A 77 -15.97 -2.96 -4.82
N LYS A 78 -16.00 -3.43 -6.06
CA LYS A 78 -14.89 -3.30 -7.02
C LYS A 78 -15.02 -2.04 -7.88
N GLY A 79 -13.93 -1.61 -8.49
CA GLY A 79 -13.87 -0.51 -9.45
C GLY A 79 -14.10 0.85 -8.81
N ALA A 80 -14.82 1.74 -9.48
CA ALA A 80 -15.04 3.13 -9.05
C ALA A 80 -15.70 3.28 -7.65
N LYS A 81 -16.39 2.23 -7.17
CA LYS A 81 -17.01 2.23 -5.83
C LYS A 81 -16.16 1.56 -4.76
N GLY A 82 -14.99 1.01 -5.10
CA GLY A 82 -14.10 0.39 -4.14
C GLY A 82 -13.57 1.37 -3.10
N LEU A 83 -13.34 0.88 -1.88
CA LEU A 83 -12.76 1.69 -0.82
C LEU A 83 -11.34 1.22 -0.56
N ASN A 84 -10.40 2.12 -0.68
CA ASN A 84 -8.98 1.86 -0.43
C ASN A 84 -8.58 2.48 0.89
N PHE A 85 -7.88 1.70 1.71
CA PHE A 85 -7.18 2.20 2.89
C PHE A 85 -5.69 2.14 2.63
N ILE A 86 -5.04 3.30 2.50
CA ILE A 86 -3.60 3.41 2.25
C ILE A 86 -2.94 3.85 3.56
N ALA A 87 -2.10 3.01 4.16
CA ALA A 87 -1.57 3.22 5.51
C ALA A 87 -0.04 3.16 5.54
N THR A 88 0.58 3.95 6.42
CA THR A 88 2.04 3.96 6.63
C THR A 88 2.38 4.38 8.06
N GLU A 89 3.47 3.82 8.60
CA GLU A 89 4.14 4.31 9.81
C GLU A 89 5.19 5.39 9.54
N HIS A 90 5.37 5.79 8.27
CA HIS A 90 6.45 6.68 7.82
C HIS A 90 7.84 6.09 8.10
N LYS A 91 7.98 4.78 7.87
CA LYS A 91 9.22 4.02 8.03
C LYS A 91 9.63 3.35 6.71
N VAL A 92 10.90 3.01 6.64
CA VAL A 92 11.53 2.26 5.54
C VAL A 92 11.58 0.78 5.95
N ASP A 93 11.02 -0.11 5.12
CA ASP A 93 11.07 -1.59 5.20
C ASP A 93 10.63 -2.27 6.54
N GLU A 94 10.13 -1.51 7.53
CA GLU A 94 9.65 -2.01 8.84
C GLU A 94 8.28 -1.42 9.21
N ASN A 95 7.33 -1.47 8.28
CA ASN A 95 6.02 -0.84 8.45
C ASN A 95 4.96 -1.81 8.98
N PHE A 96 4.42 -1.53 10.16
CA PHE A 96 3.32 -2.32 10.77
C PHE A 96 1.92 -1.72 10.55
N ALA A 97 1.80 -0.70 9.70
CA ALA A 97 0.53 -0.01 9.49
C ALA A 97 -0.57 -0.94 8.98
N GLY A 98 -0.25 -1.93 8.14
CA GLY A 98 -1.17 -2.94 7.65
C GLY A 98 -1.76 -3.80 8.77
N VAL A 99 -0.93 -4.24 9.71
CA VAL A 99 -1.35 -4.96 10.92
C VAL A 99 -2.29 -4.09 11.77
N HIS A 100 -1.95 -2.82 11.93
CA HIS A 100 -2.73 -1.88 12.74
C HIS A 100 -4.10 -1.60 12.13
N ILE A 101 -4.16 -1.31 10.84
CA ILE A 101 -5.41 -0.97 10.16
C ILE A 101 -6.31 -2.18 10.06
N PHE A 102 -5.75 -3.35 9.76
CA PHE A 102 -6.51 -4.59 9.75
C PHE A 102 -7.20 -4.83 11.10
N ASN A 103 -6.44 -4.78 12.20
CA ASN A 103 -6.97 -5.09 13.53
C ASN A 103 -7.93 -4.04 14.08
N LYS A 104 -7.67 -2.76 13.83
CA LYS A 104 -8.43 -1.65 14.44
C LYS A 104 -9.60 -1.18 13.59
N GLN A 105 -9.54 -1.36 12.27
CA GLN A 105 -10.53 -0.81 11.33
C GLN A 105 -11.21 -1.88 10.48
N LEU A 106 -10.46 -2.82 9.91
CA LEU A 106 -10.95 -3.64 8.79
C LEU A 106 -11.63 -4.94 9.22
N ARG A 107 -10.99 -5.71 10.12
CA ARG A 107 -11.29 -7.13 10.36
C ARG A 107 -12.76 -7.46 10.68
N ASN A 108 -13.50 -6.50 11.26
CA ASN A 108 -14.91 -6.70 11.69
C ASN A 108 -15.90 -5.81 10.93
N ARG A 109 -15.46 -5.02 9.93
CA ARG A 109 -16.29 -3.96 9.32
C ARG A 109 -16.30 -3.97 7.80
N TYR A 110 -15.26 -4.54 7.17
CA TYR A 110 -15.08 -4.46 5.74
C TYR A 110 -14.78 -5.82 5.14
N THR A 111 -15.35 -6.07 3.96
CA THR A 111 -14.91 -7.16 3.09
C THR A 111 -13.62 -6.74 2.41
N ILE A 112 -12.52 -7.45 2.70
CA ILE A 112 -11.22 -7.24 2.06
C ILE A 112 -11.17 -8.03 0.75
N ARG A 113 -10.62 -7.43 -0.30
CA ARG A 113 -10.41 -8.05 -1.61
C ARG A 113 -8.92 -8.23 -1.92
N LYS A 114 -8.12 -7.20 -1.61
CA LYS A 114 -6.67 -7.24 -1.79
C LYS A 114 -5.94 -6.56 -0.64
N HIS A 115 -4.75 -7.04 -0.35
CA HIS A 115 -3.74 -6.33 0.43
C HIS A 115 -2.47 -6.21 -0.42
N ILE A 116 -1.98 -4.99 -0.57
CA ILE A 116 -0.85 -4.67 -1.43
C ILE A 116 0.10 -3.78 -0.63
N HIS A 117 1.35 -4.16 -0.45
CA HIS A 117 2.36 -3.28 0.16
C HIS A 117 3.56 -3.08 -0.77
N ASN A 118 4.37 -2.05 -0.53
CA ASN A 118 5.57 -1.79 -1.33
C ASN A 118 6.84 -1.99 -0.54
N HIS A 119 7.89 -2.50 -1.18
CA HIS A 119 9.22 -2.57 -0.58
C HIS A 119 10.11 -1.45 -1.12
N PRO A 120 10.45 -0.42 -0.31
CA PRO A 120 11.44 0.59 -0.67
C PRO A 120 12.79 0.02 -1.10
N SER A 121 13.19 -1.12 -0.54
CA SER A 121 14.39 -1.87 -0.92
C SER A 121 14.40 -2.40 -2.37
N ASN A 122 13.26 -2.36 -3.08
CA ASN A 122 13.05 -2.93 -4.42
C ASN A 122 13.15 -4.45 -4.52
N TYR A 123 13.07 -5.12 -3.38
CA TYR A 123 13.01 -6.56 -3.27
C TYR A 123 11.57 -7.04 -3.44
N LEU A 124 11.27 -7.65 -4.58
CA LEU A 124 9.93 -8.09 -4.95
C LEU A 124 9.68 -9.55 -4.52
N TRP A 125 9.86 -9.82 -3.23
CA TRP A 125 9.53 -11.08 -2.57
C TRP A 125 8.98 -10.79 -1.17
N GLN A 126 8.15 -11.70 -0.68
CA GLN A 126 7.48 -11.60 0.62
C GLN A 126 8.38 -12.05 1.76
N SER A 127 8.35 -11.27 2.83
CA SER A 127 9.03 -11.57 4.09
C SER A 127 8.22 -12.57 4.94
N VAL A 128 8.85 -13.11 5.99
CA VAL A 128 8.13 -13.91 7.00
C VAL A 128 6.97 -13.12 7.63
N PRO A 129 7.14 -11.84 8.06
CA PRO A 129 6.04 -10.99 8.49
C PRO A 129 4.86 -10.90 7.51
N ASP A 130 5.14 -10.77 6.20
CA ASP A 130 4.09 -10.69 5.18
C ASP A 130 3.25 -11.95 5.13
N MET A 131 3.91 -13.11 5.21
CA MET A 131 3.25 -14.42 5.26
C MET A 131 2.41 -14.59 6.52
N VAL A 132 2.89 -14.08 7.67
CA VAL A 132 2.14 -14.11 8.94
C VAL A 132 0.89 -13.21 8.85
N LEU A 133 1.03 -12.00 8.30
CA LEU A 133 -0.10 -11.09 8.12
C LEU A 133 -1.14 -11.67 7.15
N MET A 134 -0.69 -12.20 6.01
CA MET A 134 -1.56 -12.86 5.02
C MET A 134 -2.37 -14.01 5.66
N LYS A 135 -1.69 -14.94 6.33
CA LYS A 135 -2.34 -16.07 7.02
C LYS A 135 -3.34 -15.59 8.07
N SER A 136 -2.98 -14.55 8.82
CA SER A 136 -3.85 -13.96 9.83
C SER A 136 -5.12 -13.35 9.21
N ILE A 137 -4.97 -12.60 8.12
CA ILE A 137 -6.10 -11.99 7.39
C ILE A 137 -7.02 -13.09 6.84
N LYS A 138 -6.48 -14.05 6.09
CA LYS A 138 -7.27 -15.14 5.51
C LYS A 138 -7.97 -15.97 6.59
N GLY A 139 -7.26 -16.30 7.68
CA GLY A 139 -7.81 -17.06 8.80
C GLY A 139 -8.90 -16.32 9.57
N ILE A 140 -8.74 -15.03 9.84
CA ILE A 140 -9.75 -14.25 10.58
C ILE A 140 -10.97 -13.95 9.70
N THR A 141 -10.75 -13.62 8.43
CA THR A 141 -11.84 -13.28 7.50
C THR A 141 -12.54 -14.51 6.93
N GLN A 142 -11.91 -15.69 7.01
CA GLN A 142 -12.36 -16.93 6.36
C GLN A 142 -12.52 -16.75 4.84
N ARG A 143 -11.62 -15.98 4.22
CA ARG A 143 -11.66 -15.62 2.80
C ARG A 143 -10.36 -16.03 2.10
N PRO A 144 -10.32 -17.22 1.49
CA PRO A 144 -9.12 -17.68 0.78
C PRO A 144 -8.86 -16.92 -0.52
N ASP A 145 -9.86 -16.22 -1.06
CA ASP A 145 -9.83 -15.48 -2.32
C ASP A 145 -9.26 -14.05 -2.21
N ILE A 146 -8.78 -13.64 -1.03
CA ILE A 146 -8.07 -12.37 -0.87
C ILE A 146 -6.71 -12.47 -1.57
N ILE A 147 -6.42 -11.50 -2.44
CA ILE A 147 -5.17 -11.41 -3.19
C ILE A 147 -4.14 -10.61 -2.39
N PHE A 148 -2.90 -11.10 -2.35
CA PHE A 148 -1.79 -10.43 -1.67
C PHE A 148 -0.69 -10.13 -2.67
N MET A 149 -0.21 -8.88 -2.70
CA MET A 149 0.79 -8.46 -3.67
C MET A 149 1.84 -7.57 -3.04
N ILE A 150 3.04 -7.64 -3.58
CA ILE A 150 4.12 -6.70 -3.31
C ILE A 150 4.31 -5.84 -4.53
N TYR A 151 4.55 -4.54 -4.32
CA TYR A 151 4.92 -3.56 -5.32
C TYR A 151 6.38 -3.13 -5.12
N THR A 152 7.11 -2.91 -6.21
CA THR A 152 8.42 -2.24 -6.17
C THR A 152 8.45 -1.06 -7.13
N THR A 153 9.20 -0.03 -6.78
CA THR A 153 9.37 1.15 -7.66
C THR A 153 10.23 0.80 -8.89
N LYS A 154 11.13 -0.19 -8.74
CA LYS A 154 11.95 -0.74 -9.83
C LYS A 154 11.24 -1.88 -10.54
N MET A 155 11.23 -1.81 -11.87
CA MET A 155 10.80 -2.91 -12.74
C MET A 155 11.88 -3.99 -12.82
N ARG A 156 11.48 -5.25 -12.66
CA ARG A 156 12.34 -6.42 -12.85
C ARG A 156 12.60 -6.70 -14.32
N SER A 157 13.57 -7.56 -14.56
CA SER A 157 13.96 -8.03 -15.90
C SER A 157 12.83 -8.70 -16.68
N ASP A 158 11.84 -9.28 -16.00
CA ASP A 158 10.63 -9.87 -16.60
C ASP A 158 9.53 -8.84 -16.93
N GLY A 159 9.84 -7.54 -16.77
CA GLY A 159 8.90 -6.45 -17.03
C GLY A 159 7.85 -6.26 -15.95
N LYS A 160 8.01 -6.90 -14.78
CA LYS A 160 7.06 -6.79 -13.66
C LYS A 160 7.63 -5.96 -12.53
N ASN A 161 6.76 -5.20 -11.89
CA ASN A 161 7.02 -4.50 -10.63
C ASN A 161 6.00 -4.89 -9.55
N TYR A 162 5.29 -6.00 -9.78
CA TYR A 162 4.38 -6.62 -8.83
C TYR A 162 4.62 -8.12 -8.74
N HIS A 163 4.47 -8.64 -7.52
CA HIS A 163 4.51 -10.08 -7.26
C HIS A 163 3.33 -10.44 -6.37
N GLU A 164 2.45 -11.29 -6.90
CA GLU A 164 1.40 -11.93 -6.12
C GLU A 164 2.00 -13.11 -5.35
N TYR A 165 1.59 -13.28 -4.09
CA TYR A 165 2.03 -14.36 -3.23
C TYR A 165 0.87 -14.95 -2.42
N ASP A 166 1.03 -16.20 -2.01
CA ASP A 166 0.07 -16.99 -1.26
C ASP A 166 0.76 -17.92 -0.24
N GLU A 167 0.00 -18.79 0.43
CA GLU A 167 0.51 -19.75 1.41
C GLU A 167 1.58 -20.71 0.89
N THR A 168 1.66 -20.90 -0.42
CA THR A 168 2.57 -21.83 -1.09
C THR A 168 3.82 -21.13 -1.65
N THR A 169 3.85 -19.80 -1.62
CA THR A 169 4.96 -19.03 -2.20
C THR A 169 6.22 -19.20 -1.34
N GLU A 170 7.32 -19.59 -2.00
CA GLU A 170 8.64 -19.78 -1.39
C GLU A 170 9.15 -18.48 -0.77
N ILE A 171 9.68 -18.55 0.45
CA ILE A 171 10.40 -17.45 1.08
C ILE A 171 11.86 -17.56 0.66
N MET A 172 12.40 -16.50 0.08
CA MET A 172 13.79 -16.41 -0.36
C MET A 172 14.59 -15.47 0.56
N THR A 173 15.87 -15.75 0.68
CA THR A 173 16.87 -14.81 1.19
C THR A 173 17.21 -13.76 0.12
N THR A 174 17.84 -12.66 0.54
CA THR A 174 18.36 -11.64 -0.40
C THR A 174 19.30 -12.24 -1.43
N ASP A 175 20.26 -13.08 -1.00
CA ASP A 175 21.22 -13.72 -1.89
C ASP A 175 20.53 -14.62 -2.94
N GLU A 176 19.51 -15.38 -2.54
CA GLU A 176 18.75 -16.23 -3.46
C GLU A 176 17.95 -15.41 -4.47
N TYR A 177 17.37 -14.29 -4.04
CA TYR A 177 16.67 -13.39 -4.93
C TYR A 177 17.62 -12.72 -5.92
N ASP A 178 18.73 -12.17 -5.46
CA ASP A 178 19.70 -11.49 -6.31
C ASP A 178 20.32 -12.46 -7.33
N LYS A 179 20.58 -13.71 -6.94
CA LYS A 179 21.01 -14.74 -7.88
C LYS A 179 19.97 -15.07 -8.96
N ARG A 180 18.67 -14.96 -8.63
CA ARG A 180 17.57 -15.35 -9.52
C ARG A 180 17.08 -14.19 -10.39
N TYR A 181 17.14 -12.95 -9.88
CA TYR A 181 16.50 -11.77 -10.46
C TYR A 181 17.36 -10.50 -10.43
N GLY A 182 18.53 -10.53 -9.79
CA GLY A 182 19.49 -9.44 -9.85
C GLY A 182 19.94 -9.19 -11.28
N GLU A 183 20.15 -7.93 -11.61
CA GLU A 183 20.85 -7.59 -12.85
C GLU A 183 22.34 -7.98 -12.70
N PRO A 184 22.99 -8.48 -13.77
CA PRO A 184 24.43 -8.73 -13.76
C PRO A 184 25.25 -7.46 -13.50
#